data_AF-A0A091L7K0-F1
#
_entry.id   AF-A0A091L7K0-F1
#
_cell.length_a   1.000
_cell.length_b   1.000
_cell.length_c   1.000
_cell.angle_alpha   90.00
_cell.angle_beta   90.00
_cell.angle_gamma   90.00
#
_symmetry.space_group_name_H-M   'P 1'
#
loop_
_entity.id
_entity.type
_entity.pdbx_description
1 polymer ?
#
loop_
_entity_poly.entity_id
_entity_poly.type
_entity_poly.pdbx_seq_one_letter_code
_entity_poly.pdbx_strand_id
1 'polypeptide(L)'
;FQKQVCDDIGRRLTVLGEAWAQGKLSAPVRKRMSLLVEELQQQHWDTADEIHRSLMVDHVNEVSQWLVGVKRLIAETRSLPTTELAVAMDGSTEAGPSQEGP
;
A
#
# COMPACT_ATOMS: atom_id res chain seq x y z
N PHE A 1 -16.75 9.61 7.45
CA PHE A 1 -16.28 8.21 7.49
C PHE A 1 -14.86 8.05 6.95
N GLN A 2 -14.54 8.62 5.78
CA GLN A 2 -13.20 8.60 5.16
C GLN A 2 -12.04 8.96 6.12
N LYS A 3 -12.14 10.03 6.92
CA LYS A 3 -11.08 10.40 7.90
C LYS A 3 -10.79 9.33 8.95
N GLN A 4 -11.81 8.63 9.45
CA GLN A 4 -11.59 7.57 10.44
C GLN A 4 -10.97 6.33 9.82
N VAL A 5 -11.31 6.02 8.56
CA VAL A 5 -10.72 4.90 7.83
C VAL A 5 -9.27 5.18 7.50
N CYS A 6 -8.96 6.39 7.01
CA CYS A 6 -7.59 6.83 6.74
C CYS A 6 -6.71 6.79 8.00
N ASP A 7 -7.24 7.27 9.13
CA ASP A 7 -6.53 7.23 10.42
C ASP A 7 -6.32 5.80 10.95
N ASP A 8 -7.32 4.92 10.84
CA ASP A 8 -7.22 3.48 11.19
C ASP A 8 -6.19 2.76 10.32
N ILE A 9 -6.16 3.05 9.01
CA ILE A 9 -5.17 2.50 8.08
C ILE A 9 -3.77 3.02 8.45
N GLY A 10 -3.63 4.33 8.69
CA GLY A 10 -2.37 4.94 9.08
C GLY A 10 -1.79 4.30 10.34
N ARG A 11 -2.60 4.12 11.39
CA ARG A 11 -2.17 3.42 12.61
C ARG A 11 -1.69 2.00 12.34
N ARG A 12 -2.39 1.26 11.47
CA ARG A 12 -2.02 -0.13 11.12
C ARG A 12 -0.76 -0.21 10.28
N LEU A 13 -0.53 0.75 9.38
CA LEU A 13 0.73 0.86 8.63
C LEU A 13 1.90 1.20 9.56
N THR A 14 1.69 2.04 10.58
CA THR A 14 2.71 2.28 11.62
C THR A 14 3.08 0.99 12.34
N VAL A 15 2.08 0.21 12.78
CA VAL A 15 2.30 -1.08 13.44
C VAL A 15 3.07 -2.06 12.54
N LEU A 16 2.73 -2.12 11.24
CA LEU A 16 3.47 -2.91 10.27
C LEU A 16 4.93 -2.45 10.17
N GLY A 17 5.18 -1.15 10.06
CA GLY A 17 6.53 -0.57 10.00
C GLY A 17 7.35 -0.88 11.25
N GLU A 18 6.74 -0.80 12.44
CA GLU A 18 7.37 -1.18 13.70
C GLU A 18 7.68 -2.68 13.76
N ALA A 19 6.74 -3.55 13.37
CA ALA A 19 6.97 -4.99 13.33
C ALA A 19 8.09 -5.36 12.34
N TRP A 20 8.18 -4.63 11.23
CA TRP A 20 9.24 -4.80 10.24
C TRP A 20 10.61 -4.37 10.77
N ALA A 21 10.69 -3.17 11.35
CA ALA A 21 11.92 -2.64 11.93
C ALA A 21 12.42 -3.48 13.11
N GLN A 22 11.51 -4.00 13.93
CA GLN A 22 11.82 -4.90 15.04
C GLN A 22 12.21 -6.31 14.58
N GLY A 23 12.10 -6.62 13.29
CA GLY A 23 12.40 -7.95 12.76
C GLY A 23 11.40 -9.03 13.21
N LYS A 24 10.22 -8.64 13.69
CA LYS A 24 9.14 -9.56 14.09
C LYS A 24 8.47 -10.25 12.90
N LEU A 25 8.69 -9.73 11.69
CA LEU A 25 8.16 -10.30 10.46
C LEU A 25 9.11 -11.37 9.92
N SER A 26 8.58 -12.59 9.83
CA SER A 26 9.23 -13.72 9.20
C SER A 26 9.61 -13.40 7.74
N ALA A 27 10.72 -13.98 7.26
CA ALA A 27 11.16 -13.86 5.87
C ALA A 27 10.05 -14.16 4.83
N PRO A 28 9.24 -15.23 4.97
CA PRO A 28 8.11 -15.47 4.06
C PRO A 28 7.06 -14.36 4.11
N VAL A 29 6.79 -13.78 5.28
CA VAL A 29 5.81 -12.69 5.45
C VAL A 29 6.28 -11.43 4.72
N ARG A 30 7.56 -11.06 4.88
CA ARG A 30 8.15 -9.91 4.18
C ARG A 30 8.07 -10.06 2.66
N LYS A 31 8.43 -11.23 2.13
CA LYS A 31 8.37 -11.50 0.69
C LYS A 31 6.94 -11.42 0.13
N ARG A 32 5.98 -12.02 0.84
CA ARG A 32 4.56 -11.98 0.44
C ARG A 32 3.97 -10.57 0.55
N MET A 33 4.44 -9.76 1.51
CA MET A 33 4.02 -8.36 1.61
C MET A 33 4.52 -7.51 0.45
N SER A 34 5.76 -7.71 0.00
CA SER A 34 6.25 -7.06 -1.22
C SER A 34 5.36 -7.40 -2.41
N LEU A 35 5.05 -8.68 -2.62
CA LEU A 35 4.12 -9.13 -3.67
C LEU A 35 2.73 -8.50 -3.53
N LEU A 36 2.18 -8.45 -2.32
CA LEU A 36 0.85 -7.86 -2.10
C LEU A 36 0.81 -6.37 -2.48
N VAL A 37 1.89 -5.61 -2.21
CA VAL A 37 2.01 -4.20 -2.60
C VAL A 37 2.18 -4.03 -4.12
N GLU A 38 2.89 -4.94 -4.78
CA GLU A 38 2.99 -4.97 -6.25
C GLU A 38 1.62 -5.24 -6.90
N GLU A 39 0.84 -6.19 -6.38
CA GLU A 39 -0.51 -6.47 -6.89
C GLU A 39 -1.47 -5.30 -6.63
N LEU A 40 -1.33 -4.60 -5.48
CA LEU A 40 -2.10 -3.37 -5.21
C LEU A 40 -1.85 -2.28 -6.26
N GLN A 41 -0.59 -2.07 -6.64
CA GLN A 41 -0.22 -1.06 -7.63
C GLN A 41 -0.74 -1.40 -9.03
N GLN A 42 -0.78 -2.68 -9.37
CA GLN A 42 -1.34 -3.19 -10.63
C GLN A 42 -2.88 -3.25 -10.61
N GLN A 43 -3.54 -2.83 -9.52
CA GLN A 43 -4.98 -2.95 -9.30
C GLN A 43 -5.49 -4.41 -9.38
N HIS A 44 -4.63 -5.39 -9.10
CA HIS A 44 -4.95 -6.81 -9.07
C HIS A 44 -5.52 -7.21 -7.70
N TRP A 45 -6.76 -6.79 -7.45
CA TRP A 45 -7.42 -7.01 -6.15
C TRP A 45 -7.64 -8.49 -5.85
N ASP A 46 -7.89 -9.32 -6.86
CA ASP A 46 -8.10 -10.77 -6.70
C ASP A 46 -6.81 -11.48 -6.24
N THR A 47 -5.67 -11.20 -6.87
CA THR A 47 -4.38 -11.74 -6.46
C THR A 47 -3.98 -11.27 -5.06
N ALA A 48 -4.23 -9.99 -4.75
CA ALA A 48 -3.97 -9.44 -3.43
C ALA A 48 -4.81 -10.15 -2.34
N ASP A 49 -6.08 -10.49 -2.61
CA ASP A 49 -6.92 -11.25 -1.68
C ASP A 49 -6.43 -12.70 -1.52
N GLU A 50 -5.89 -13.32 -2.57
CA GLU A 50 -5.29 -14.66 -2.49
C GLU A 50 -4.03 -14.67 -1.61
N ILE A 51 -3.10 -13.73 -1.83
CA ILE A 51 -1.89 -13.57 -1.00
C ILE A 51 -2.30 -13.28 0.44
N HIS A 52 -3.32 -12.44 0.65
CA HIS A 52 -3.89 -12.14 1.95
C HIS A 52 -4.44 -13.41 2.64
N ARG A 53 -5.21 -14.24 1.93
CA ARG A 53 -5.72 -15.52 2.46
C ARG A 53 -4.57 -16.45 2.84
N SER A 54 -3.56 -16.61 1.98
CA SER A 54 -2.39 -17.43 2.29
C SER A 54 -1.66 -16.92 3.53
N LEU A 55 -1.45 -15.61 3.66
CA LEU A 55 -0.85 -15.01 4.87
C LEU A 55 -1.69 -15.23 6.12
N MET A 56 -3.02 -15.09 6.03
CA MET A 56 -3.92 -15.36 7.14
C MET A 56 -3.96 -16.85 7.54
N VAL A 57 -3.61 -17.78 6.66
CA VAL A 57 -3.56 -19.20 7.01
C VAL A 57 -2.22 -19.56 7.63
N ASP A 58 -1.12 -19.14 7.01
CA ASP A 58 0.23 -19.54 7.44
C ASP A 58 0.75 -18.72 8.63
N HIS A 59 0.45 -17.41 8.68
CA HIS A 59 1.10 -16.46 9.60
C HIS A 59 0.11 -15.48 10.26
N VAL A 60 -1.10 -15.95 10.58
CA VAL A 60 -2.19 -15.11 11.14
C VAL A 60 -1.75 -14.27 12.33
N ASN A 61 -0.94 -14.83 13.22
CA ASN A 61 -0.51 -14.16 14.45
C ASN A 61 0.38 -12.94 14.16
N GLU A 62 1.15 -12.96 13.08
CA GLU A 62 2.04 -11.86 12.69
C GLU A 62 1.29 -10.79 11.88
N VAL A 63 0.36 -11.21 11.03
CA VAL A 63 -0.27 -10.34 10.03
C VAL A 63 -1.61 -9.77 10.48
N SER A 64 -2.39 -10.50 11.28
CA SER A 64 -3.77 -10.13 11.64
C SER A 64 -3.91 -8.77 12.31
N GLN A 65 -2.85 -8.23 12.94
CA GLN A 65 -2.87 -6.96 13.64
C GLN A 65 -2.95 -5.74 12.68
N TRP A 66 -2.34 -5.83 11.50
CA TRP A 66 -2.27 -4.73 10.52
C TRP A 66 -2.91 -5.08 9.18
N LEU A 67 -2.98 -6.36 8.83
CA LEU A 67 -3.47 -6.86 7.54
C LEU A 67 -4.97 -6.54 7.32
N VAL A 68 -5.77 -6.52 8.38
CA VAL A 68 -7.15 -6.03 8.35
C VAL A 68 -7.26 -4.57 7.90
N GLY A 69 -6.22 -3.76 8.13
CA GLY A 69 -6.13 -2.38 7.65
C GLY A 69 -5.82 -2.32 6.18
N VAL A 70 -4.89 -3.15 5.73
CA VAL A 70 -4.53 -3.31 4.31
C VAL A 70 -5.74 -3.77 3.49
N LYS A 71 -6.53 -4.72 3.99
CA LYS A 71 -7.79 -5.15 3.36
C LYS A 71 -8.81 -4.02 3.24
N ARG A 72 -8.90 -3.16 4.25
CA ARG A 72 -9.74 -1.95 4.22
C ARG A 72 -9.22 -0.94 3.21
N LEU A 73 -7.90 -0.74 3.16
CA LEU A 73 -7.24 0.12 2.19
C LEU A 73 -7.55 -0.35 0.76
N ILE A 74 -7.43 -1.65 0.48
CA ILE A 74 -7.80 -2.26 -0.81
C ILE A 74 -9.25 -1.95 -1.20
N ALA A 75 -10.19 -2.13 -0.26
CA ALA A 75 -11.60 -1.87 -0.52
C ALA A 75 -11.89 -0.37 -0.77
N GLU A 76 -11.16 0.51 -0.08
CA GLU A 76 -11.25 1.97 -0.24
C GLU A 76 -10.63 2.41 -1.58
N THR A 77 -9.45 1.90 -1.96
CA THR A 77 -8.83 2.18 -3.27
C THR A 77 -9.63 1.62 -4.44
N ARG A 78 -10.38 0.54 -4.23
CA ARG A 78 -11.35 0.03 -5.22
C ARG A 78 -12.61 0.91 -5.31
N SER A 79 -13.01 1.55 -4.21
CA SER A 79 -14.20 2.41 -4.15
C SER A 79 -13.90 3.84 -4.60
N LEU A 80 -12.64 4.28 -4.50
CA LEU A 80 -12.17 5.53 -5.06
C LEU A 80 -12.11 5.40 -6.59
N PRO A 81 -12.83 6.24 -7.35
CA PRO A 81 -12.71 6.23 -8.81
C PRO A 81 -11.26 6.55 -9.19
N THR A 82 -10.65 5.65 -9.96
CA THR A 82 -9.31 5.73 -10.54
C THR A 82 -9.13 7.04 -11.32
N THR A 83 -8.83 8.16 -10.67
CA THR A 83 -8.57 9.44 -11.34
C THR A 83 -7.34 10.17 -10.79
N GLU A 84 -6.81 9.78 -9.62
CA GLU A 84 -5.79 10.61 -8.96
C GLU A 84 -4.48 9.88 -8.57
N LEU A 85 -4.25 8.65 -9.03
CA LEU A 85 -3.01 7.89 -8.75
C LEU A 85 -2.02 7.85 -9.93
N ALA A 86 -2.41 8.29 -11.13
CA ALA A 86 -1.56 8.25 -12.32
C ALA A 86 -0.81 9.59 -12.62
N VAL A 87 -1.11 10.69 -11.92
CA VAL A 87 -0.58 12.05 -12.23
C VAL A 87 0.68 12.41 -11.41
N ALA A 88 1.49 11.43 -11.00
CA ALA A 88 2.72 11.72 -10.26
C ALA A 88 3.98 11.02 -10.80
N MET A 89 3.91 10.35 -11.95
CA MET A 89 5.07 9.68 -12.56
C MET A 89 5.42 10.11 -13.99
N ASP A 90 4.77 11.12 -14.54
CA ASP A 90 5.18 11.70 -15.82
C ASP A 90 5.23 13.23 -15.71
N GLY A 91 6.43 13.80 -15.88
CA GLY A 91 6.70 15.22 -15.70
C GLY A 91 8.18 15.51 -15.62
N SER A 92 8.89 15.17 -16.70
CA SER A 92 10.30 15.45 -16.96
C SER A 92 10.79 16.80 -16.47
N THR A 93 12.00 16.78 -15.91
CA THR A 93 12.86 17.94 -15.67
C THR A 93 13.28 18.56 -17.02
N GLU A 94 12.60 19.61 -17.46
CA GLU A 94 13.03 20.57 -18.49
C GLU A 94 12.05 21.76 -18.43
N ALA A 95 12.39 23.04 -18.50
CA ALA A 95 13.61 23.74 -18.85
C ALA A 95 13.60 25.10 -18.13
N GLY A 96 14.78 25.65 -17.81
CA GLY A 96 14.90 27.00 -17.24
C GLY A 96 14.42 28.08 -18.22
N PRO A 97 13.78 29.17 -17.75
CA PRO A 97 13.37 30.24 -18.64
C PRO A 97 14.61 31.03 -19.10
N SER A 98 14.94 30.87 -20.38
CA SER A 98 15.90 31.73 -21.09
C SER A 98 15.22 33.04 -21.47
N GLN A 99 15.79 34.13 -20.96
CA GLN A 99 15.90 35.48 -21.52
C GLN A 99 14.81 35.99 -22.47
N GLU A 100 14.11 37.05 -22.03
CA GLU A 100 13.55 38.08 -22.90
C GLU A 100 14.11 39.43 -22.46
N GLY A 101 14.78 40.13 -23.38
CA GLY A 101 15.28 41.48 -23.17
C GLY A 101 15.42 42.17 -24.53
N PRO A 102 14.59 43.17 -24.85
CA PRO A 102 14.83 44.08 -25.98
C PRO A 102 15.94 45.11 -25.67
#